data_AF-A0A5C8T028-F1
#
_entry.id   AF-A0A5C8T028-F1
#
_cell.length_a   1.000
_cell.length_b   1.000
_cell.length_c   1.000
_cell.angle_alpha   90.00
_cell.angle_beta   90.00
_cell.angle_gamma   90.00
#
_symmetry.space_group_name_H-M   'P 1'
#
loop_
_entity.id
_entity.type
_entity.pdbx_description
1 polymer ?
#
loop_
_entity_poly.entity_id
_entity_poly.type
_entity_poly.pdbx_seq_one_letter_code
_entity_poly.pdbx_strand_id
1 'polypeptide(L)'
;PEPQGDGSYWARASDVDRTLDFRADVAAILRRVRAFGTIETLARLGDARVYVAEAAGWREAHKHAPGTVVHRHRRHVVVAARDGFIQITRWSPVGVAEAEQIGR
;
A
#
# COMPACT_ATOMS: atom_id res chain seq x y z
N PRO A 1 -22.18 34.83 3.74
CA PRO A 1 -21.67 33.52 4.23
C PRO A 1 -22.87 32.67 4.62
N GLU A 2 -22.94 31.42 4.17
CA GLU A 2 -24.02 30.49 4.52
C GLU A 2 -23.50 29.48 5.55
N PRO A 3 -24.29 29.10 6.57
CA PRO A 3 -23.89 28.09 7.55
C PRO A 3 -23.61 26.74 6.88
N GLN A 4 -22.60 26.02 7.38
CA GLN A 4 -22.40 24.63 6.97
C GLN A 4 -23.60 23.79 7.43
N GLY A 5 -24.16 22.99 6.52
CA GLY A 5 -25.19 22.01 6.84
C GLY A 5 -24.61 20.77 7.52
N ASP A 6 -25.33 19.64 7.46
CA ASP A 6 -24.86 18.39 8.04
C ASP A 6 -23.51 17.96 7.44
N GLY A 7 -22.57 17.66 8.33
CA GLY A 7 -21.21 17.26 7.98
C GLY A 7 -20.91 15.83 8.42
N SER A 8 -19.80 15.30 7.91
CA SER A 8 -19.20 14.07 8.41
C SER A 8 -17.74 14.33 8.74
N TYR A 9 -17.27 13.70 9.80
CA TYR A 9 -15.88 13.80 10.24
C TYR A 9 -15.10 12.56 9.81
N TRP A 10 -13.94 12.79 9.20
CA TRP A 10 -12.96 11.74 8.94
C TRP A 10 -11.79 11.92 9.89
N ALA A 11 -11.65 10.97 10.81
CA ALA A 11 -10.52 10.94 11.73
C ALA A 11 -9.19 10.82 10.98
N ARG A 12 -8.11 11.24 11.63
CA ARG A 12 -6.75 11.04 11.13
C ARG A 12 -6.51 9.55 10.86
N ALA A 13 -6.01 9.23 9.67
CA ALA A 13 -5.71 7.86 9.29
C ALA A 13 -4.69 7.23 10.24
N SER A 14 -4.99 6.02 10.69
CA SER A 14 -4.12 5.20 11.52
C SER A 14 -3.20 4.31 10.69
N ASP A 15 -2.24 3.66 11.36
CA ASP A 15 -1.39 2.64 10.74
C ASP A 15 -2.21 1.45 10.19
N VAL A 16 -3.31 1.11 10.85
CA VAL A 16 -4.22 0.06 10.40
C VAL A 16 -4.89 0.47 9.09
N ASP A 17 -5.36 1.73 8.99
CA ASP A 17 -6.04 2.24 7.79
C ASP A 17 -5.15 2.23 6.56
N ARG A 18 -3.86 2.51 6.74
CA ARG A 18 -2.85 2.57 5.68
C ARG A 18 -2.13 1.25 5.41
N THR A 19 -2.40 0.20 6.18
CA THR A 19 -1.80 -1.13 5.96
C THR A 19 -2.48 -1.86 4.79
N LEU A 20 -1.68 -2.37 3.86
CA LEU A 20 -2.14 -3.21 2.76
C LEU A 20 -2.47 -4.61 3.28
N ASP A 21 -3.70 -5.05 3.04
CA ASP A 21 -4.11 -6.44 3.20
C ASP A 21 -4.13 -7.10 1.82
N PHE A 22 -3.15 -7.97 1.55
CA PHE A 22 -3.06 -8.69 0.28
C PHE A 22 -4.19 -9.73 0.10
N ARG A 23 -4.96 -10.06 1.16
CA ARG A 23 -6.16 -10.91 1.05
C ARG A 23 -7.34 -10.18 0.39
N ALA A 24 -7.22 -8.88 0.16
CA ALA A 24 -8.20 -8.11 -0.60
C ALA A 24 -7.97 -8.24 -2.12
N ASP A 25 -8.96 -7.79 -2.91
CA ASP A 25 -8.81 -7.70 -4.35
C ASP A 25 -7.82 -6.61 -4.75
N VAL A 26 -7.22 -6.78 -5.92
CA VAL A 26 -6.31 -5.82 -6.57
C VAL A 26 -6.88 -4.41 -6.55
N ALA A 27 -8.16 -4.24 -6.88
CA ALA A 27 -8.82 -2.93 -6.91
C ALA A 27 -8.86 -2.25 -5.52
N ALA A 28 -9.12 -3.02 -4.47
CA ALA A 28 -9.17 -2.50 -3.09
C ALA A 28 -7.78 -2.11 -2.59
N ILE A 29 -6.76 -2.92 -2.91
CA ILE A 29 -5.37 -2.64 -2.56
C ILE A 29 -4.89 -1.37 -3.29
N LEU A 30 -5.10 -1.27 -4.60
CA LEU A 30 -4.69 -0.10 -5.38
C LEU A 30 -5.46 1.17 -4.96
N ARG A 31 -6.72 1.05 -4.53
CA ARG A 31 -7.47 2.18 -3.95
C ARG A 31 -6.79 2.68 -2.68
N ARG A 32 -6.32 1.79 -1.81
CA ARG A 32 -5.60 2.15 -0.59
C ARG A 32 -4.24 2.80 -0.90
N VAL A 33 -3.49 2.26 -1.86
CA VAL A 33 -2.24 2.88 -2.34
C VAL A 33 -2.48 4.29 -2.88
N ARG A 34 -3.53 4.52 -3.67
CA ARG A 34 -3.87 5.88 -4.14
C ARG A 34 -4.30 6.82 -3.02
N ALA A 35 -5.04 6.32 -2.03
CA ALA A 35 -5.53 7.13 -0.92
C ALA A 35 -4.41 7.60 0.01
N PHE A 36 -3.39 6.76 0.23
CA PHE A 36 -2.35 7.03 1.22
C PHE A 36 -0.93 7.10 0.66
N GLY A 37 -0.69 6.88 -0.63
CA GLY A 37 0.66 6.81 -1.20
C GLY A 37 1.53 8.04 -0.91
N THR A 38 0.93 9.22 -0.82
CA THR A 38 1.61 10.48 -0.44
C THR A 38 2.05 10.51 1.03
N ILE A 39 1.35 9.80 1.91
CA ILE A 39 1.67 9.66 3.34
C ILE A 39 2.12 8.22 3.70
N GLU A 40 2.47 7.45 2.66
CA GLU A 40 2.88 6.04 2.65
C GLU A 40 1.85 5.02 3.17
N THR A 41 1.57 4.03 2.32
CA THR A 41 0.93 2.77 2.74
C THR A 41 1.94 1.83 3.40
N LEU A 42 1.52 1.04 4.38
CA LEU A 42 2.36 0.02 5.00
C LEU A 42 2.12 -1.32 4.32
N ALA A 43 3.19 -2.08 4.05
CA ALA A 43 3.07 -3.45 3.58
C ALA A 43 4.04 -4.38 4.31
N ARG A 44 3.71 -5.67 4.32
CA ARG A 44 4.60 -6.73 4.78
C ARG A 44 5.09 -7.53 3.58
N LEU A 45 6.40 -7.55 3.36
CA LEU A 45 7.06 -8.35 2.34
C LEU A 45 7.89 -9.42 3.06
N GLY A 46 7.30 -10.59 3.29
CA GLY A 46 7.82 -11.55 4.26
C GLY A 46 7.84 -10.94 5.66
N ASP A 47 9.00 -10.97 6.31
CA ASP A 47 9.17 -10.41 7.67
C ASP A 47 9.49 -8.92 7.70
N ALA A 48 9.70 -8.29 6.54
CA ALA A 48 10.02 -6.88 6.45
C ALA A 48 8.75 -6.01 6.37
N ARG A 49 8.67 -4.98 7.23
CA ARG A 49 7.74 -3.87 7.03
C ARG A 49 8.36 -2.91 6.02
N VAL A 50 7.56 -2.46 5.06
CA VAL A 50 7.96 -1.47 4.06
C VAL A 50 6.90 -0.38 3.92
N TYR A 51 7.33 0.78 3.48
CA TYR A 51 6.52 1.95 3.21
C TYR A 51 6.38 2.10 1.70
N VAL A 52 5.16 1.97 1.20
CA VAL A 52 4.81 1.91 -0.21
C VAL A 52 4.15 3.22 -0.61
N ALA A 53 4.75 3.88 -1.60
CA ALA A 53 4.22 5.11 -2.18
C ALA A 53 3.47 4.85 -3.49
N GLU A 54 3.95 3.89 -4.30
CA GLU A 54 3.36 3.59 -5.61
C GLU A 54 3.33 2.10 -5.90
N ALA A 55 2.24 1.67 -6.54
CA ALA A 55 2.05 0.32 -7.03
C ALA A 55 1.13 0.30 -8.26
N ALA A 56 1.33 -0.70 -9.10
CA ALA A 56 0.42 -1.10 -10.17
C ALA A 56 -0.15 -2.49 -9.84
N GLY A 57 -1.15 -2.94 -10.58
CA GLY A 57 -1.70 -4.28 -10.39
C GLY A 57 -2.60 -4.70 -11.54
N TRP A 58 -2.77 -6.00 -11.69
CA TRP A 58 -3.60 -6.60 -12.70
C TRP A 58 -4.29 -7.84 -12.15
N ARG A 59 -5.45 -8.17 -12.72
CA ARG A 59 -6.16 -9.41 -12.40
C ARG A 59 -5.59 -10.56 -13.20
N GLU A 60 -5.33 -11.66 -12.52
CA GLU A 60 -4.83 -12.88 -13.12
C GLU A 60 -5.11 -14.03 -12.16
N ALA A 61 -5.70 -15.12 -12.65
CA ALA A 61 -5.95 -16.28 -11.82
C ALA A 61 -4.61 -16.96 -11.47
N HIS A 62 -4.39 -17.23 -10.19
CA HIS A 62 -3.18 -17.89 -9.72
C HIS A 62 -3.45 -18.79 -8.51
N LYS A 63 -2.47 -19.61 -8.13
CA LYS A 63 -2.53 -20.50 -6.96
C LYS A 63 -1.67 -20.04 -5.79
N HIS A 64 -1.00 -18.89 -5.92
CA HIS A 64 -0.20 -18.31 -4.84
C HIS A 64 -1.10 -17.86 -3.68
N ALA A 65 -0.66 -18.10 -2.45
CA ALA A 65 -1.32 -17.57 -1.28
C ALA A 65 -1.21 -16.03 -1.27
N PRO A 66 -2.26 -15.29 -0.90
CA PRO A 66 -2.18 -13.84 -0.76
C PRO A 66 -1.03 -13.39 0.14
N GLY A 67 -0.28 -12.37 -0.30
CA GLY A 67 0.93 -11.88 0.35
C GLY A 67 2.22 -12.58 -0.08
N THR A 68 2.15 -13.64 -0.90
CA THR A 68 3.34 -14.28 -1.46
C THR A 68 4.07 -13.33 -2.39
N VAL A 69 5.36 -13.10 -2.14
CA VAL A 69 6.23 -12.43 -3.12
C VAL A 69 6.56 -13.42 -4.22
N VAL A 70 5.99 -13.21 -5.41
CA VAL A 70 6.14 -14.11 -6.57
C VAL A 70 7.28 -13.70 -7.49
N HIS A 71 7.69 -12.43 -7.43
CA HIS A 71 8.84 -11.93 -8.17
C HIS A 71 9.50 -10.76 -7.46
N ARG A 72 10.83 -10.66 -7.58
CA ARG A 72 11.61 -9.53 -7.08
C ARG A 72 12.73 -9.22 -8.06
N HIS A 73 12.74 -7.98 -8.56
CA HIS A 73 13.81 -7.48 -9.42
C HIS A 73 14.11 -6.02 -9.09
N ARG A 74 15.34 -5.75 -8.61
CA ARG A 74 15.75 -4.43 -8.11
C ARG A 74 14.76 -3.91 -7.06
N ARG A 75 14.09 -2.79 -7.31
CA ARG A 75 13.06 -2.21 -6.44
C ARG A 75 11.63 -2.63 -6.81
N HIS A 76 11.44 -3.44 -7.84
CA HIS A 76 10.12 -3.96 -8.20
C HIS A 76 9.86 -5.26 -7.45
N VAL A 77 8.72 -5.32 -6.77
CA VAL A 77 8.26 -6.51 -6.04
C VAL A 77 6.86 -6.84 -6.52
N VAL A 78 6.63 -8.07 -6.97
CA VAL A 78 5.30 -8.56 -7.32
C VAL A 78 4.79 -9.44 -6.19
N VAL A 79 3.61 -9.12 -5.69
CA VAL A 79 2.96 -9.81 -4.57
C VAL A 79 1.60 -10.33 -5.03
N ALA A 80 1.29 -11.58 -4.70
CA ALA A 80 -0.02 -12.17 -4.92
C ALA A 80 -1.08 -11.48 -4.05
N ALA A 81 -2.16 -11.04 -4.68
CA ALA A 81 -3.41 -10.60 -4.04
C ALA A 81 -4.45 -11.73 -4.07
N ARG A 82 -5.71 -11.44 -3.74
CA ARG A 82 -6.79 -12.45 -3.84
C ARG A 82 -7.13 -12.83 -5.28
N ASP A 83 -7.24 -11.85 -6.17
CA ASP A 83 -7.74 -11.98 -7.54
C ASP A 83 -6.71 -11.60 -8.61
N GLY A 84 -5.42 -11.53 -8.25
CA GLY A 84 -4.36 -11.10 -9.16
C GLY A 84 -3.09 -10.68 -8.45
N PHE A 85 -2.36 -9.75 -9.05
CA PHE A 85 -1.04 -9.34 -8.57
C PHE A 85 -0.94 -7.84 -8.33
N ILE A 86 -0.10 -7.49 -7.37
CA ILE A 86 0.30 -6.11 -7.06
C ILE A 86 1.79 -5.99 -7.31
N GLN A 87 2.19 -5.11 -8.22
CA GLN A 87 3.57 -4.73 -8.42
C GLN A 87 3.84 -3.43 -7.65
N ILE A 88 4.64 -3.53 -6.61
CA ILE A 88 5.15 -2.38 -5.86
C ILE A 88 6.36 -1.83 -6.62
N THR A 89 6.32 -0.54 -6.97
CA THR A 89 7.35 0.12 -7.80
C THR A 89 8.14 1.16 -7.03
N ARG A 90 7.52 1.83 -6.04
CA ARG A 90 8.17 2.81 -5.19
C ARG A 90 7.91 2.50 -3.71
N TRP A 91 8.98 2.12 -3.01
CA TRP A 91 8.93 1.81 -1.59
C TRP A 91 10.27 2.02 -0.88
N SER A 92 10.21 2.07 0.45
CA SER A 92 11.35 2.23 1.34
C SER A 92 11.22 1.31 2.56
N PRO A 93 12.32 0.80 3.14
CA PRO A 93 12.29 0.14 4.45
C PRO A 93 12.13 1.14 5.62
N VAL A 94 12.32 2.44 5.35
CA VAL A 94 12.27 3.55 6.29
C VAL A 94 11.13 4.49 5.90
N GLY A 95 10.35 4.96 6.87
CA GLY A 95 9.21 5.85 6.58
C GLY A 95 9.66 7.28 6.31
N VAL A 96 8.86 8.07 5.61
CA VAL A 96 9.17 9.45 5.20
C VAL A 96 9.63 10.32 6.38
N ALA A 97 8.92 10.26 7.52
CA ALA A 97 9.28 11.05 8.71
C ALA A 97 10.66 10.70 9.29
N GLU A 98 11.13 9.46 9.09
CA GLU A 98 12.46 9.01 9.49
C GLU A 98 13.49 9.29 8.39
N ALA A 99 13.09 9.19 7.11
CA ALA A 99 13.93 9.51 5.95
C ALA A 99 14.41 10.97 5.97
N GLU A 100 13.52 11.89 6.34
CA GLU A 100 13.84 13.33 6.49
C GLU A 100 14.94 13.58 7.53
N GLN A 101 15.02 12.75 8.58
CA GLN A 101 16.02 12.88 9.65
C GLN A 101 17.40 12.36 9.22
N ILE A 102 17.45 11.46 8.24
CA ILE A 102 18.69 10.84 7.74
C ILE A 102 19.19 11.48 6.43
N GLY A 103 18.56 12.57 5.96
CA GLY A 103 18.99 13.33 4.79
C GLY A 103 18.77 12.61 3.46
N ARG A 104 17.72 11.80 3.34
CA ARG A 104 17.31 11.11 2.10
C ARG A 104 16.03 11.65 1.52
#